data_AF-A0A8H4N8K9-F1
#
_entry.id   AF-A0A8H4N8K9-F1
#
_cell.length_a   1.000
_cell.length_b   1.000
_cell.length_c   1.000
_cell.angle_alpha   90.00
_cell.angle_beta   90.00
_cell.angle_gamma   90.00
#
_symmetry.space_group_name_H-M   'P 1'
#
loop_
_entity.id
_entity.type
_entity.pdbx_description
1 polymer ?
#
loop_
_entity_poly.entity_id
_entity_poly.type
_entity_poly.pdbx_seq_one_letter_code
_entity_poly.pdbx_strand_id
1 'polypeptide(L)'
;MAVSTPYVMVSPTDGGHLSPKPLLKRRRSWFLSFWRHIFILAGALLACIAPTIGFLIALDHFSTRTDIENEIDVNKAICRPQREVPSTVNKFSAVTFSTGTLSWAEAKAIEVAWNFVIGKGIQAVLVLSSYWVFMGALLRNAERTPIPYNVYSSLTFQHGSPMSLWHILKNFGKMGGTRLKATLLWLVFSIIFILVSPSILDLMAGYISKKQALVKLSNGVLMPWRNATYVTDGQTFHVSDPFFYKNVPNADGTFYLLDDTFKATDLFAAGDGNPVPHFGTARLQTKGGPFECVPTYENTYEWGLAPGILLIWIPLMLIWTAGMYLVWFDTHRHSKLWRRGRRLGMWRAVLDLAEAIREDLGPDLAGYSNEELDKAIDEKGSSWMYYASGLGTGRPVSHIGLSSRQSGKFGLSDDAGQLYG
;
A
#
# COMPACT_ATOMS: atom_id res chain seq x y z
N MET A 1 -18.70 -82.54 5.44
CA MET A 1 -17.24 -82.51 5.18
C MET A 1 -17.07 -81.95 3.77
N ALA A 2 -16.96 -80.64 3.51
CA ALA A 2 -15.96 -79.67 3.97
C ALA A 2 -14.54 -80.21 3.84
N VAL A 3 -13.83 -79.80 2.78
CA VAL A 3 -12.59 -79.01 2.84
C VAL A 3 -12.42 -78.30 1.48
N SER A 4 -12.85 -77.04 1.41
CA SER A 4 -12.37 -76.09 0.41
C SER A 4 -11.05 -75.51 0.92
N THR A 5 -10.01 -75.57 0.10
CA THR A 5 -8.69 -75.01 0.36
C THR A 5 -8.76 -73.53 0.76
N PRO A 6 -7.99 -73.09 1.77
CA PRO A 6 -8.05 -71.73 2.27
C PRO A 6 -7.50 -70.76 1.23
N TYR A 7 -8.28 -69.73 0.94
CA TYR A 7 -7.77 -68.48 0.39
C TYR A 7 -6.67 -68.01 1.35
N VAL A 8 -5.45 -67.93 0.84
CA VAL A 8 -4.39 -67.15 1.48
C VAL A 8 -4.91 -65.71 1.51
N MET A 9 -5.34 -65.25 2.68
CA MET A 9 -5.52 -63.83 2.92
C MET A 9 -4.15 -63.18 2.74
N VAL A 10 -3.94 -62.63 1.54
CA VAL A 10 -2.97 -61.57 1.34
C VAL A 10 -3.42 -60.46 2.29
N SER A 11 -2.66 -60.27 3.36
CA SER A 11 -2.81 -59.12 4.24
C SER A 11 -2.71 -57.88 3.35
N PRO A 12 -3.69 -56.97 3.39
CA PRO A 12 -3.62 -55.77 2.60
C PRO A 12 -2.48 -54.91 3.15
N THR A 13 -1.29 -55.04 2.56
CA THR A 13 -0.41 -53.88 2.40
C THR A 13 -1.04 -52.98 1.34
N ASP A 14 -2.26 -52.50 1.61
CA ASP A 14 -3.08 -51.79 0.62
C ASP A 14 -2.76 -50.30 0.63
N GLY A 15 -1.98 -49.93 -0.39
CA GLY A 15 -2.20 -48.73 -1.21
C GLY A 15 -2.12 -47.38 -0.52
N GLY A 16 -1.02 -46.66 -0.70
CA GLY A 16 -0.94 -45.19 -0.84
C GLY A 16 -1.59 -44.26 0.21
N HIS A 17 -2.25 -44.77 1.25
CA HIS A 17 -3.00 -43.98 2.22
C HIS A 17 -2.05 -43.40 3.26
N LEU A 18 -2.21 -42.09 3.54
CA LEU A 18 -1.42 -41.41 4.56
C LEU A 18 -1.79 -41.96 5.95
N SER A 19 -0.79 -42.45 6.68
CA SER A 19 -0.96 -42.85 8.08
C SER A 19 -1.49 -41.68 8.90
N PRO A 20 -2.44 -41.90 9.82
CA PRO A 20 -2.94 -40.84 10.68
C PRO A 20 -1.80 -40.22 11.51
N LYS A 21 -1.84 -38.89 11.69
CA LYS A 21 -0.81 -38.14 12.41
C LYS A 21 -1.41 -37.33 13.56
N PRO A 22 -0.80 -37.37 14.76
CA PRO A 22 -1.24 -36.55 15.87
C PRO A 22 -1.00 -35.07 15.60
N LEU A 23 -1.88 -34.20 16.13
CA LEU A 23 -1.62 -32.76 16.17
C LEU A 23 -0.49 -32.48 17.16
N LEU A 24 0.71 -32.24 16.63
CA LEU A 24 1.90 -31.97 17.41
C LEU A 24 1.73 -30.68 18.25
N LYS A 25 1.92 -30.80 19.57
CA LYS A 25 2.13 -29.65 20.47
C LYS A 25 3.50 -29.06 20.15
N ARG A 26 3.57 -28.15 19.18
CA ARG A 26 4.83 -27.64 18.64
C ARG A 26 5.53 -26.69 19.61
N ARG A 27 6.24 -27.25 20.61
CA ARG A 27 7.07 -26.51 21.59
C ARG A 27 8.23 -25.74 20.93
N ARG A 28 8.73 -26.22 19.79
CA ARG A 28 9.83 -25.64 19.00
C ARG A 28 9.41 -24.55 17.99
N SER A 29 8.20 -23.98 18.14
CA SER A 29 7.64 -23.00 17.18
C SER A 29 7.85 -21.54 17.55
N TRP A 30 8.31 -21.22 18.77
CA TRP A 30 8.48 -19.83 19.18
C TRP A 30 9.47 -19.09 18.28
N PHE A 31 10.62 -19.69 17.94
CA PHE A 31 11.63 -19.08 17.07
C PHE A 31 11.14 -18.87 15.62
N LEU A 32 10.45 -19.86 15.02
CA LEU A 32 9.90 -19.73 13.66
C LEU A 32 8.70 -18.76 13.61
N SER A 33 7.88 -18.74 14.67
CA SER A 33 6.78 -17.79 14.83
C SER A 33 7.33 -16.37 15.03
N PHE A 34 8.39 -16.22 15.83
CA PHE A 34 9.13 -14.98 16.06
C PHE A 34 9.78 -14.44 14.78
N TRP A 35 10.34 -15.29 13.94
CA TRP A 35 10.83 -14.87 12.62
C TRP A 35 9.69 -14.40 11.71
N ARG A 36 8.54 -15.08 11.70
CA ARG A 36 7.36 -14.64 10.92
C ARG A 36 6.77 -13.33 11.42
N HIS A 37 6.80 -13.11 12.72
CA HIS A 37 6.47 -11.84 13.36
C HIS A 37 7.42 -10.72 12.98
N ILE A 38 8.73 -10.98 13.04
CA ILE A 38 9.75 -10.05 12.56
C ILE A 38 9.50 -9.76 11.10
N PHE A 39 9.14 -10.72 10.26
CA PHE A 39 8.81 -10.46 8.86
C PHE A 39 7.58 -9.56 8.68
N ILE A 40 6.51 -9.74 9.47
CA ILE A 40 5.32 -8.88 9.39
C ILE A 40 5.65 -7.47 9.89
N LEU A 41 6.32 -7.36 11.04
CA LEU A 41 6.69 -6.08 11.62
C LEU A 41 7.78 -5.37 10.83
N ALA A 42 8.82 -6.06 10.37
CA ALA A 42 9.90 -5.52 9.55
C ALA A 42 9.45 -5.24 8.11
N GLY A 43 8.52 -6.01 7.55
CA GLY A 43 7.89 -5.73 6.26
C GLY A 43 7.01 -4.47 6.33
N ALA A 44 6.22 -4.33 7.40
CA ALA A 44 5.48 -3.11 7.68
C ALA A 44 6.42 -1.93 7.98
N LEU A 45 7.50 -2.18 8.73
CA LEU A 45 8.52 -1.18 9.03
C LEU A 45 9.17 -0.71 7.72
N LEU A 46 9.60 -1.61 6.84
CA LEU A 46 10.15 -1.27 5.51
C LEU A 46 9.13 -0.53 4.64
N ALA A 47 7.85 -0.93 4.63
CA ALA A 47 6.82 -0.28 3.82
C ALA A 47 6.41 1.11 4.37
N CYS A 48 6.56 1.35 5.67
CA CYS A 48 6.43 2.67 6.29
C CYS A 48 7.70 3.52 6.10
N ILE A 49 8.86 2.90 6.34
CA ILE A 49 10.17 3.55 6.40
C ILE A 49 10.72 3.85 5.01
N ALA A 50 10.53 3.01 4.00
CA ALA A 50 11.12 3.27 2.68
C ALA A 50 10.55 4.52 1.99
N PRO A 51 9.22 4.77 1.99
CA PRO A 51 8.66 6.02 1.49
C PRO A 51 9.06 7.23 2.34
N THR A 52 9.15 7.06 3.67
CA THR A 52 9.48 8.16 4.59
C THR A 52 10.97 8.48 4.61
N ILE A 53 11.87 7.50 4.53
CA ILE A 53 13.31 7.70 4.33
C ILE A 53 13.57 8.24 2.93
N GLY A 54 12.93 7.68 1.90
CA GLY A 54 13.02 8.25 0.55
C GLY A 54 12.61 9.71 0.54
N PHE A 55 11.57 10.06 1.30
CA PHE A 55 11.15 11.42 1.50
C PHE A 55 12.10 12.25 2.36
N LEU A 56 12.65 11.72 3.45
CA LEU A 56 13.58 12.46 4.32
C LEU A 56 14.92 12.69 3.62
N ILE A 57 15.38 11.75 2.80
CA ILE A 57 16.55 11.91 1.92
C ILE A 57 16.22 12.92 0.83
N ALA A 58 15.04 12.85 0.21
CA ALA A 58 14.62 13.86 -0.75
C ALA A 58 14.51 15.23 -0.08
N LEU A 59 13.92 15.34 1.10
CA LEU A 59 13.86 16.56 1.88
C LEU A 59 15.23 17.05 2.26
N ASP A 60 16.15 16.21 2.70
CA ASP A 60 17.52 16.61 3.02
C ASP A 60 18.23 17.14 1.77
N HIS A 61 18.16 16.39 0.66
CA HIS A 61 18.71 16.77 -0.64
C HIS A 61 18.08 18.04 -1.22
N PHE A 62 16.77 18.25 -1.04
CA PHE A 62 16.03 19.41 -1.54
C PHE A 62 15.96 20.58 -0.54
N SER A 63 16.21 20.35 0.75
CA SER A 63 16.25 21.37 1.80
C SER A 63 17.65 21.95 1.99
N THR A 64 18.71 21.17 1.72
CA THR A 64 20.09 21.71 1.61
C THR A 64 20.31 22.44 0.29
N ARG A 65 19.46 22.22 -0.71
CA ARG A 65 19.24 23.17 -1.81
C ARG A 65 18.40 24.37 -1.35
N THR A 66 18.98 25.21 -0.49
CA THR A 66 18.55 26.60 -0.34
C THR A 66 18.81 27.34 -1.65
N ASP A 67 17.95 27.11 -2.65
CA ASP A 67 18.04 27.59 -4.04
C ASP A 67 17.70 29.08 -4.21
N ILE A 68 18.04 29.93 -3.24
CA ILE A 68 18.07 31.38 -3.49
C ILE A 68 19.49 31.81 -3.87
N GLU A 69 20.53 31.12 -3.39
CA GLU A 69 21.93 31.57 -3.57
C GLU A 69 22.73 30.77 -4.63
N ASN A 70 22.31 29.55 -4.99
CA ASN A 70 23.11 28.66 -5.86
C ASN A 70 22.43 28.22 -7.17
N GLU A 71 21.18 28.63 -7.46
CA GLU A 71 20.53 28.33 -8.75
C GLU A 71 21.05 29.32 -9.81
N ILE A 72 21.84 28.82 -10.75
CA ILE A 72 22.46 29.62 -11.83
C ILE A 72 21.40 30.01 -12.89
N ASP A 73 20.28 29.29 -12.98
CA ASP A 73 19.20 29.53 -13.95
C ASP A 73 18.12 30.47 -13.39
N VAL A 74 18.21 31.75 -13.73
CA VAL A 74 17.32 32.79 -13.19
C VAL A 74 15.88 32.68 -13.69
N ASN A 75 15.67 32.11 -14.88
CA ASN A 75 14.31 31.82 -15.34
C ASN A 75 13.60 30.86 -14.40
N LYS A 76 14.36 29.94 -13.78
CA LYS A 76 13.85 28.96 -12.82
C LYS A 76 13.62 29.58 -11.44
N ALA A 77 14.50 30.50 -11.00
CA ALA A 77 14.33 31.22 -9.73
C ALA A 77 13.06 32.10 -9.70
N ILE A 78 12.76 32.79 -10.80
CA ILE A 78 11.59 33.68 -10.91
C ILE A 78 10.26 32.89 -10.95
N CYS A 79 10.25 31.71 -11.58
CA CYS A 79 9.03 30.96 -11.83
C CYS A 79 8.72 29.83 -10.85
N ARG A 80 9.48 29.69 -9.76
CA ARG A 80 9.12 28.70 -8.73
C ARG A 80 7.83 29.10 -8.01
N PRO A 81 6.91 28.14 -7.80
CA PRO A 81 5.81 28.37 -6.88
C PRO A 81 6.40 28.69 -5.50
N GLN A 82 5.90 29.77 -4.87
CA GLN A 82 6.20 30.05 -3.47
C GLN A 82 5.97 28.78 -2.64
N ARG A 83 6.84 28.52 -1.65
CA ARG A 83 6.71 27.41 -0.71
C ARG A 83 5.50 27.69 0.20
N GLU A 84 4.32 27.58 -0.36
CA GLU A 84 3.08 27.78 0.37
C GLU A 84 2.86 26.56 1.26
N VAL A 85 2.70 26.82 2.56
CA VAL A 85 2.32 25.81 3.54
C VAL A 85 1.05 25.12 3.01
N PRO A 86 0.97 23.78 3.03
CA PRO A 86 -0.15 23.03 2.50
C PRO A 86 -1.40 23.22 3.38
N SER A 87 -2.00 24.41 3.32
CA SER A 87 -3.25 24.75 4.00
C SER A 87 -4.47 24.60 3.08
N THR A 88 -4.24 24.42 1.76
CA THR A 88 -5.31 24.28 0.76
C THR A 88 -5.29 22.87 0.16
N VAL A 89 -6.43 22.18 0.23
CA VAL A 89 -6.63 20.78 -0.21
C VAL A 89 -6.16 20.54 -1.67
N ASN A 90 -6.29 21.56 -2.52
CA ASN A 90 -5.91 21.53 -3.94
C ASN A 90 -4.39 21.46 -4.19
N LYS A 91 -3.55 21.67 -3.16
CA LYS A 91 -2.09 21.65 -3.27
C LYS A 91 -1.46 20.41 -2.65
N PHE A 92 -2.27 19.48 -2.14
CA PHE A 92 -1.81 18.30 -1.42
C PHE A 92 -1.11 17.27 -2.31
N SER A 93 -1.58 17.12 -3.56
CA SER A 93 -0.97 16.26 -4.59
C SER A 93 -0.02 17.02 -5.52
N ALA A 94 0.23 18.31 -5.28
CA ALA A 94 1.11 19.09 -6.11
C ALA A 94 2.57 18.70 -5.84
N VAL A 95 3.31 18.42 -6.91
CA VAL A 95 4.76 18.21 -6.85
C VAL A 95 5.40 19.51 -6.34
N THR A 96 5.90 19.48 -5.12
CA THR A 96 6.51 20.66 -4.46
C THR A 96 8.03 20.61 -4.56
N PHE A 97 8.60 19.41 -4.66
CA PHE A 97 10.03 19.20 -4.81
C PHE A 97 10.29 18.48 -6.11
N SER A 98 10.88 19.16 -7.10
CA SER A 98 11.21 18.56 -8.39
C SER A 98 12.58 19.03 -8.90
N THR A 99 13.20 18.22 -9.74
CA THR A 99 14.51 18.51 -10.33
C THR A 99 14.68 17.78 -11.66
N GLY A 100 15.74 18.13 -12.37
CA GLY A 100 16.12 17.55 -13.65
C GLY A 100 15.67 18.37 -14.86
N THR A 101 16.26 18.08 -16.00
CA THR A 101 15.85 18.59 -17.32
C THR A 101 15.65 17.39 -18.21
N LEU A 102 14.44 16.84 -18.13
CA LEU A 102 14.10 15.57 -18.77
C LEU A 102 13.25 15.83 -20.01
N SER A 103 13.44 15.02 -21.04
CA SER A 103 12.44 14.89 -22.10
C SER A 103 11.16 14.26 -21.53
N TRP A 104 10.05 14.41 -22.23
CA TRP A 104 8.78 13.76 -21.87
C TRP A 104 8.94 12.25 -21.67
N ALA A 105 9.69 11.59 -22.57
CA ALA A 105 9.88 10.14 -22.53
C ALA A 105 10.69 9.70 -21.31
N GLU A 106 11.74 10.44 -20.95
CA GLU A 106 12.55 10.15 -19.76
C GLU A 106 11.75 10.36 -18.47
N ALA A 107 11.03 11.48 -18.36
CA ALA A 107 10.18 11.76 -17.21
C ALA A 107 9.10 10.68 -17.03
N LYS A 108 8.48 10.24 -18.14
CA LYS A 108 7.49 9.17 -18.12
C LYS A 108 8.09 7.83 -17.75
N ALA A 109 9.30 7.52 -18.23
CA ALA A 109 10.00 6.28 -17.87
C ALA A 109 10.30 6.22 -16.37
N ILE A 110 10.72 7.33 -15.76
CA ILE A 110 10.96 7.41 -14.30
C ILE A 110 9.66 7.19 -13.52
N GLU A 111 8.55 7.83 -13.93
CA GLU A 111 7.24 7.63 -13.31
C GLU A 111 6.76 6.17 -13.40
N VAL A 112 6.91 5.54 -14.57
CA VAL A 112 6.58 4.11 -14.74
C VAL A 112 7.46 3.23 -13.86
N ALA A 113 8.77 3.50 -13.78
CA ALA A 113 9.70 2.77 -12.93
C ALA A 113 9.35 2.93 -11.44
N TRP A 114 8.99 4.13 -11.00
CA TRP A 114 8.50 4.41 -9.64
C TRP A 114 7.27 3.56 -9.31
N ASN A 115 6.27 3.56 -10.19
CA ASN A 115 5.04 2.80 -9.99
C ASN A 115 5.26 1.29 -9.95
N PHE A 116 6.19 0.79 -10.76
CA PHE A 116 6.55 -0.62 -10.75
C PHE A 116 7.32 -1.01 -9.48
N VAL A 117 8.40 -0.29 -9.16
CA VAL A 117 9.30 -0.65 -8.06
C VAL A 117 8.67 -0.34 -6.70
N ILE A 118 8.20 0.89 -6.50
CA ILE A 118 7.65 1.34 -5.23
C ILE A 118 6.20 0.90 -5.10
N GLY A 119 5.36 1.23 -6.09
CA GLY A 119 3.93 0.92 -6.05
C GLY A 119 3.65 -0.59 -5.96
N LYS A 120 4.12 -1.38 -6.95
CA LYS A 120 3.89 -2.84 -6.96
C LYS A 120 4.76 -3.59 -5.97
N GLY A 121 5.99 -3.12 -5.69
CA GLY A 121 6.85 -3.71 -4.67
C GLY A 121 6.22 -3.66 -3.27
N ILE A 122 5.73 -2.49 -2.85
CA ILE A 122 5.04 -2.35 -1.56
C ILE A 122 3.76 -3.19 -1.54
N GLN A 123 2.96 -3.17 -2.62
CA GLN A 123 1.75 -3.99 -2.72
C GLN A 123 2.05 -5.48 -2.53
N ALA A 124 3.10 -6.01 -3.15
CA ALA A 124 3.50 -7.40 -2.99
C ALA A 124 3.86 -7.74 -1.53
N VAL A 125 4.61 -6.87 -0.85
CA VAL A 125 4.96 -7.03 0.57
C VAL A 125 3.70 -7.02 1.45
N LEU A 126 2.76 -6.11 1.19
CA LEU A 126 1.49 -6.05 1.92
C LEU A 126 0.65 -7.32 1.73
N VAL A 127 0.57 -7.86 0.50
CA VAL A 127 -0.14 -9.12 0.23
C VAL A 127 0.50 -10.29 0.97
N LEU A 128 1.82 -10.45 0.87
CA LEU A 128 2.56 -11.56 1.48
C LEU A 128 2.46 -11.56 3.02
N SER A 129 2.54 -10.38 3.64
CA SER A 129 2.36 -10.23 5.09
C SER A 129 0.93 -10.51 5.51
N SER A 130 -0.06 -10.09 4.71
CA SER A 130 -1.49 -10.26 5.02
C SER A 130 -1.96 -11.70 4.99
N TYR A 131 -1.44 -12.50 4.04
CA TYR A 131 -1.85 -13.88 3.84
C TYR A 131 -1.89 -14.69 5.16
N TRP A 132 -0.83 -14.60 5.96
CA TRP A 132 -0.72 -15.36 7.21
C TRP A 132 -1.69 -14.88 8.29
N VAL A 133 -1.91 -13.56 8.35
CA VAL A 133 -2.85 -12.96 9.30
C VAL A 133 -4.27 -13.33 8.93
N PHE A 134 -4.62 -13.30 7.65
CA PHE A 134 -5.95 -13.60 7.15
C PHE A 134 -6.32 -15.07 7.40
N MET A 135 -5.42 -16.00 7.06
CA MET A 135 -5.63 -17.43 7.31
C MET A 135 -5.75 -17.76 8.80
N GLY A 136 -4.94 -17.08 9.62
CA GLY A 136 -5.01 -17.20 11.07
C GLY A 136 -6.33 -16.68 11.64
N ALA A 137 -6.75 -15.50 11.21
CA ALA A 137 -7.99 -14.86 11.61
C ALA A 137 -9.21 -15.72 11.24
N LEU A 138 -9.24 -16.26 10.02
CA LEU A 138 -10.30 -17.15 9.55
C LEU A 138 -10.41 -18.40 10.42
N LEU A 139 -9.29 -19.10 10.63
CA LEU A 139 -9.24 -20.28 11.47
C LEU A 139 -9.74 -19.96 12.89
N ARG A 140 -9.27 -18.85 13.47
CA ARG A 140 -9.65 -18.43 14.81
C ARG A 140 -11.13 -18.09 14.94
N ASN A 141 -11.70 -17.42 13.96
CA ASN A 141 -13.12 -17.07 13.96
C ASN A 141 -13.99 -18.31 13.77
N ALA A 142 -13.59 -19.21 12.87
CA ALA A 142 -14.29 -20.49 12.67
C ALA A 142 -14.23 -21.41 13.91
N GLU A 143 -13.29 -21.24 14.85
CA GLU A 143 -13.30 -21.93 16.15
C GLU A 143 -14.36 -21.40 17.14
N ARG A 144 -14.87 -20.19 16.93
CA ARG A 144 -15.63 -19.47 17.97
C ARG A 144 -17.03 -19.09 17.55
N THR A 145 -17.21 -18.80 16.28
CA THR A 145 -18.45 -18.29 15.72
C THR A 145 -18.75 -19.03 14.43
N PRO A 146 -19.99 -19.53 14.24
CA PRO A 146 -20.43 -20.04 12.95
C PRO A 146 -20.25 -18.99 11.84
N ILE A 147 -19.62 -19.37 10.74
CA ILE A 147 -19.39 -18.54 9.56
C ILE A 147 -20.24 -19.09 8.41
N PRO A 148 -21.03 -18.26 7.70
CA PRO A 148 -21.77 -18.68 6.52
C PRO A 148 -20.87 -19.31 5.46
N TYR A 149 -21.36 -20.34 4.75
CA TYR A 149 -20.61 -21.03 3.69
C TYR A 149 -19.93 -20.06 2.71
N ASN A 150 -20.72 -19.20 2.08
CA ASN A 150 -20.26 -18.27 1.04
C ASN A 150 -19.14 -17.34 1.53
N VAL A 151 -19.17 -16.94 2.81
CA VAL A 151 -18.10 -16.16 3.44
C VAL A 151 -16.86 -17.02 3.66
N TYR A 152 -17.03 -18.25 4.18
CA TYR A 152 -15.90 -19.15 4.44
C TYR A 152 -15.21 -19.60 3.14
N SER A 153 -15.96 -20.07 2.14
CA SER A 153 -15.44 -20.56 0.86
C SER A 153 -14.77 -19.45 0.05
N SER A 154 -15.38 -18.27 -0.05
CA SER A 154 -14.78 -17.13 -0.75
C SER A 154 -13.47 -16.69 -0.08
N LEU A 155 -13.42 -16.65 1.25
CA LEU A 155 -12.20 -16.26 1.97
C LEU A 155 -11.10 -17.32 1.93
N THR A 156 -11.44 -18.61 1.78
CA THR A 156 -10.48 -19.72 1.71
C THR A 156 -9.96 -20.00 0.31
N PHE A 157 -10.75 -19.75 -0.74
CA PHE A 157 -10.40 -20.09 -2.13
C PHE A 157 -10.24 -18.88 -3.06
N GLN A 158 -10.92 -17.76 -2.79
CA GLN A 158 -10.94 -16.58 -3.67
C GLN A 158 -10.20 -15.39 -3.05
N HIS A 159 -8.94 -15.58 -2.69
CA HIS A 159 -8.10 -14.51 -2.12
C HIS A 159 -7.99 -13.33 -3.09
N GLY A 160 -8.38 -12.13 -2.65
CA GLY A 160 -8.29 -10.91 -3.46
C GLY A 160 -9.41 -10.73 -4.49
N SER A 161 -10.45 -11.57 -4.49
CA SER A 161 -11.62 -11.38 -5.35
C SER A 161 -12.57 -10.30 -4.81
N PRO A 162 -13.06 -9.36 -5.63
CA PRO A 162 -14.14 -8.44 -5.25
C PRO A 162 -15.40 -9.16 -4.76
N MET A 163 -15.64 -10.38 -5.28
CA MET A 163 -16.77 -11.21 -4.90
C MET A 163 -16.70 -11.62 -3.42
N SER A 164 -15.49 -11.86 -2.89
CA SER A 164 -15.30 -12.19 -1.47
C SER A 164 -15.70 -11.03 -0.55
N LEU A 165 -15.40 -9.78 -0.95
CA LEU A 165 -15.83 -8.58 -0.24
C LEU A 165 -17.35 -8.45 -0.25
N TRP A 166 -17.97 -8.67 -1.42
CA TRP A 166 -19.42 -8.64 -1.56
C TRP A 166 -20.11 -9.67 -0.67
N HIS A 167 -19.61 -10.91 -0.62
CA HIS A 167 -20.18 -11.94 0.26
C HIS A 167 -20.09 -11.59 1.75
N ILE A 168 -18.99 -10.98 2.19
CA ILE A 168 -18.83 -10.51 3.57
C ILE A 168 -19.84 -9.41 3.89
N LEU A 169 -19.98 -8.41 2.99
CA LEU A 169 -20.89 -7.29 3.17
C LEU A 169 -22.36 -7.73 3.13
N LYS A 170 -22.75 -8.56 2.16
CA LYS A 170 -24.12 -9.09 2.01
C LYS A 170 -24.57 -9.88 3.24
N ASN A 171 -23.68 -10.68 3.83
CA ASN A 171 -24.00 -11.52 4.99
C ASN A 171 -23.68 -10.85 6.34
N PHE A 172 -23.26 -9.58 6.34
CA PHE A 172 -22.80 -8.88 7.53
C PHE A 172 -23.83 -8.80 8.66
N GLY A 173 -25.09 -8.54 8.31
CA GLY A 173 -26.20 -8.49 9.26
C GLY A 173 -26.52 -9.86 9.88
N LYS A 174 -26.37 -10.94 9.11
CA LYS A 174 -26.73 -12.31 9.50
C LYS A 174 -25.71 -12.97 10.43
N MET A 175 -24.47 -12.47 10.46
CA MET A 175 -23.43 -13.02 11.29
C MET A 175 -23.63 -12.65 12.77
N GLY A 176 -23.56 -13.64 13.66
CA GLY A 176 -23.55 -13.45 15.11
C GLY A 176 -22.14 -13.17 15.63
N GLY A 177 -22.02 -12.23 16.58
CA GLY A 177 -20.76 -11.93 17.27
C GLY A 177 -20.05 -10.66 16.78
N THR A 178 -19.94 -9.68 17.67
CA THR A 178 -19.30 -8.37 17.41
C THR A 178 -17.84 -8.50 16.98
N ARG A 179 -17.12 -9.47 17.55
CA ARG A 179 -15.72 -9.74 17.23
C ARG A 179 -15.51 -10.29 15.82
N LEU A 180 -16.37 -11.22 15.37
CA LEU A 180 -16.33 -11.74 14.01
C LEU A 180 -16.54 -10.57 13.02
N LYS A 181 -17.57 -9.76 13.27
CA LYS A 181 -17.87 -8.55 12.50
C LYS A 181 -16.68 -7.59 12.45
N ALA A 182 -16.09 -7.26 13.60
CA ALA A 182 -14.92 -6.38 13.66
C ALA A 182 -13.72 -6.96 12.89
N THR A 183 -13.46 -8.27 13.02
CA THR A 183 -12.36 -8.92 12.30
C THR A 183 -12.61 -8.91 10.79
N LEU A 184 -13.82 -9.24 10.34
CA LEU A 184 -14.16 -9.24 8.92
C LEU A 184 -14.14 -7.84 8.31
N LEU A 185 -14.65 -6.82 9.02
CA LEU A 185 -14.50 -5.42 8.60
C LEU A 185 -13.04 -5.01 8.47
N TRP A 186 -12.20 -5.44 9.41
CA TRP A 186 -10.76 -5.20 9.35
C TRP A 186 -10.11 -5.87 8.14
N LEU A 187 -10.49 -7.13 7.83
CA LEU A 187 -10.01 -7.83 6.64
C LEU A 187 -10.46 -7.13 5.35
N VAL A 188 -11.72 -6.67 5.28
CA VAL A 188 -12.26 -5.89 4.14
C VAL A 188 -11.50 -4.58 3.96
N PHE A 189 -11.32 -3.81 5.04
CA PHE A 189 -10.50 -2.60 5.03
C PHE A 189 -9.08 -2.89 4.54
N SER A 190 -8.47 -3.98 5.04
CA SER A 190 -7.13 -4.38 4.66
C SER A 190 -7.03 -4.72 3.18
N ILE A 191 -8.00 -5.43 2.61
CA ILE A 191 -8.03 -5.74 1.17
C ILE A 191 -8.14 -4.45 0.35
N ILE A 192 -9.06 -3.55 0.70
CA ILE A 192 -9.22 -2.26 0.01
C ILE A 192 -7.93 -1.44 0.10
N PHE A 193 -7.34 -1.35 1.28
CA PHE A 193 -6.09 -0.63 1.51
C PHE A 193 -4.95 -1.17 0.63
N ILE A 194 -4.77 -2.49 0.57
CA ILE A 194 -3.77 -3.14 -0.28
C ILE A 194 -4.00 -2.84 -1.77
N LEU A 195 -5.26 -2.85 -2.23
CA LEU A 195 -5.61 -2.57 -3.62
C LEU A 195 -5.37 -1.09 -3.99
N VAL A 196 -5.69 -0.16 -3.10
CA VAL A 196 -5.56 1.28 -3.31
C VAL A 196 -4.12 1.79 -3.08
N SER A 197 -3.30 1.04 -2.35
CA SER A 197 -1.94 1.45 -1.99
C SER A 197 -1.05 1.90 -3.16
N PRO A 198 -1.01 1.23 -4.34
CA PRO A 198 -0.19 1.70 -5.44
C PRO A 198 -0.67 3.04 -5.99
N SER A 199 -1.98 3.28 -6.01
CA SER A 199 -2.56 4.54 -6.48
C SER A 199 -2.26 5.69 -5.53
N ILE A 200 -2.22 5.45 -4.22
CA ILE A 200 -1.78 6.48 -3.26
C ILE A 200 -0.30 6.82 -3.48
N LEU A 201 0.55 5.80 -3.68
CA LEU A 201 1.98 5.98 -3.92
C LEU A 201 2.30 6.62 -5.27
N ASP A 202 1.46 6.39 -6.29
CA ASP A 202 1.49 7.07 -7.59
C ASP A 202 1.24 8.57 -7.42
N LEU A 203 0.25 8.96 -6.60
CA LEU A 203 -0.01 10.39 -6.30
C LEU A 203 1.16 11.09 -5.58
N MET A 204 2.10 10.37 -4.97
CA MET A 204 3.26 10.95 -4.28
C MET A 204 4.35 11.41 -5.23
N ALA A 205 4.38 10.93 -6.47
CA ALA A 205 5.43 11.23 -7.42
C ALA A 205 4.83 11.64 -8.76
N GLY A 206 5.53 12.48 -9.48
CA GLY A 206 5.05 12.91 -10.77
C GLY A 206 6.04 13.83 -11.45
N TYR A 207 5.75 14.14 -12.70
CA TYR A 207 6.52 15.11 -13.44
C TYR A 207 5.68 16.35 -13.75
N ILE A 208 6.33 17.50 -13.77
CA ILE A 208 5.74 18.79 -14.14
C ILE A 208 6.52 19.38 -15.31
N SER A 209 5.85 20.17 -16.16
CA SER A 209 6.55 20.90 -17.19
C SER A 209 7.50 21.92 -16.54
N LYS A 210 8.76 21.93 -16.98
CA LYS A 210 9.71 22.94 -16.56
C LYS A 210 9.17 24.31 -17.01
N LYS A 211 9.17 25.26 -16.08
CA LYS A 211 8.71 26.62 -16.33
C LYS A 211 9.91 27.54 -16.49
N GLN A 212 9.74 28.53 -17.35
CA GLN A 212 10.70 29.60 -17.55
C GLN A 212 10.00 30.96 -17.40
N ALA A 213 10.73 31.95 -16.92
CA ALA A 213 10.27 33.32 -16.87
C ALA A 213 10.41 33.96 -18.25
N LEU A 214 9.30 34.44 -18.78
CA LEU A 214 9.26 35.35 -19.91
C LEU A 214 8.89 36.74 -19.41
N VAL A 215 9.40 37.76 -20.08
CA VAL A 215 8.97 39.14 -19.87
C VAL A 215 7.95 39.48 -20.93
N LYS A 216 6.82 40.05 -20.51
CA LYS A 216 5.82 40.61 -21.40
C LYS A 216 6.22 42.03 -21.77
N LEU A 217 6.55 42.22 -23.05
CA LEU A 217 6.87 43.53 -23.60
C LEU A 217 5.62 44.41 -23.73
N SER A 218 5.83 45.70 -23.91
CA SER A 218 4.82 46.74 -24.17
C SER A 218 3.94 46.43 -25.38
N ASN A 219 4.50 45.76 -26.39
CA ASN A 219 3.80 45.27 -27.58
C ASN A 219 3.02 43.95 -27.34
N GLY A 220 3.08 43.38 -26.15
CA GLY A 220 2.41 42.14 -25.76
C GLY A 220 3.16 40.83 -26.10
N VAL A 221 4.34 40.90 -26.73
CA VAL A 221 5.17 39.74 -27.05
C VAL A 221 5.87 39.24 -25.78
N LEU A 222 5.97 37.91 -25.62
CA LEU A 222 6.70 37.28 -24.53
C LEU A 222 8.12 36.91 -24.97
N MET A 223 9.13 37.40 -24.26
CA MET A 223 10.54 37.14 -24.55
C MET A 223 11.27 36.49 -23.38
N PRO A 224 12.21 35.55 -23.64
CA PRO A 224 13.01 34.93 -22.60
C PRO A 224 13.83 35.95 -21.82
N TRP A 225 13.76 35.90 -20.48
CA TRP A 225 14.53 36.79 -19.61
C TRP A 225 16.05 36.65 -19.79
N ARG A 226 16.52 35.45 -20.16
CA ARG A 226 17.94 35.20 -20.48
C ARG A 226 18.51 36.09 -21.60
N ASN A 227 17.66 36.67 -22.45
CA ASN A 227 18.08 37.53 -23.56
C ASN A 227 18.23 39.00 -23.14
N ALA A 228 17.92 39.36 -21.88
CA ALA A 228 18.07 40.72 -21.39
C ALA A 228 19.55 41.11 -21.25
N THR A 229 19.84 42.38 -21.48
CA THR A 229 21.14 43.01 -21.21
C THR A 229 21.01 44.01 -20.08
N TYR A 230 21.92 43.97 -19.11
CA TYR A 230 21.97 44.89 -18.00
C TYR A 230 23.06 45.93 -18.22
N VAL A 231 22.74 47.21 -18.04
CA VAL A 231 23.70 48.31 -18.15
C VAL A 231 23.75 49.09 -16.84
N THR A 232 24.96 49.25 -16.31
CA THR A 232 25.24 50.00 -15.07
C THR A 232 26.64 50.62 -15.18
N ASP A 233 26.84 51.84 -14.69
CA ASP A 233 28.15 52.52 -14.68
C ASP A 233 28.92 52.47 -16.03
N GLY A 234 28.20 52.51 -17.16
CA GLY A 234 28.78 52.43 -18.51
C GLY A 234 29.22 51.04 -18.97
N GLN A 235 29.01 50.00 -18.16
CA GLN A 235 29.30 48.60 -18.47
C GLN A 235 28.02 47.85 -18.86
N THR A 236 28.14 46.96 -19.84
CA THR A 236 27.04 46.09 -20.30
C THR A 236 27.32 44.65 -19.93
N PHE A 237 26.31 43.97 -19.39
CA PHE A 237 26.37 42.57 -18.99
C PHE A 237 25.21 41.80 -19.62
N HIS A 238 25.43 40.55 -20.02
CA HIS A 238 24.34 39.69 -20.48
C HIS A 238 23.78 38.87 -19.33
N VAL A 239 22.46 38.83 -19.21
CA VAL A 239 21.78 38.02 -18.17
C VAL A 239 22.09 36.52 -18.35
N SER A 240 22.39 36.08 -19.57
CA SER A 240 22.83 34.72 -19.87
C SER A 240 24.21 34.35 -19.31
N ASP A 241 25.02 35.33 -18.87
CA ASP A 241 26.39 35.07 -18.46
C ASP A 241 26.43 34.36 -17.08
N PRO A 242 27.18 33.25 -16.92
CA PRO A 242 27.21 32.47 -15.69
C PRO A 242 27.63 33.24 -14.42
N PHE A 243 28.32 34.36 -14.59
CA PHE A 243 28.82 35.20 -13.50
C PHE A 243 28.04 36.50 -13.32
N PHE A 244 27.05 36.78 -14.17
CA PHE A 244 26.29 38.03 -14.14
C PHE A 244 25.78 38.33 -12.72
N TYR A 245 25.18 37.32 -12.08
CA TYR A 245 24.59 37.44 -10.74
C TYR A 245 25.59 37.40 -9.58
N LYS A 246 26.83 36.94 -9.80
CA LYS A 246 27.89 36.98 -8.77
C LYS A 246 28.61 38.32 -8.72
N ASN A 247 28.54 39.08 -9.81
CA ASN A 247 29.31 40.31 -10.02
C ASN A 247 28.40 41.51 -10.33
N VAL A 248 27.12 41.47 -9.98
CA VAL A 248 26.16 42.54 -10.32
C VAL A 248 26.66 43.86 -9.72
N PRO A 249 27.01 44.84 -10.56
CA PRO A 249 27.47 46.13 -10.08
C PRO A 249 26.26 46.98 -9.77
N ASN A 250 25.90 47.07 -8.49
CA ASN A 250 24.90 47.99 -7.93
C ASN A 250 23.45 47.76 -8.37
N ALA A 251 22.49 48.19 -7.56
CA ALA A 251 21.05 48.06 -7.83
C ALA A 251 20.48 49.15 -8.76
N ASP A 252 21.32 50.08 -9.23
CA ASP A 252 20.92 51.30 -9.95
C ASP A 252 20.91 51.15 -11.48
N GLY A 253 21.26 49.97 -12.01
CA GLY A 253 21.31 49.73 -13.44
C GLY A 253 19.94 49.48 -14.09
N THR A 254 19.96 49.40 -15.42
CA THR A 254 18.77 49.22 -16.26
C THR A 254 18.90 47.99 -17.14
N PHE A 255 17.84 47.18 -17.17
CA PHE A 255 17.71 46.06 -18.10
C PHE A 255 17.10 46.55 -19.42
N TYR A 256 17.67 46.11 -20.52
CA TYR A 256 17.20 46.33 -21.87
C TYR A 256 16.81 44.97 -22.45
N LEU A 257 15.61 44.90 -23.04
CA LEU A 257 15.11 43.71 -23.72
C LEU A 257 14.40 44.15 -24.99
N LEU A 258 15.08 44.02 -26.13
CA LEU A 258 14.66 44.61 -27.40
C LEU A 258 14.40 46.11 -27.24
N ASP A 259 13.16 46.57 -27.47
CA ASP A 259 12.78 47.98 -27.44
C ASP A 259 12.34 48.47 -26.05
N ASP A 260 12.20 47.56 -25.08
CA ASP A 260 11.73 47.88 -23.74
C ASP A 260 12.86 48.02 -22.71
N THR A 261 12.64 48.89 -21.72
CA THR A 261 13.59 49.16 -20.63
C THR A 261 12.93 48.96 -19.28
N PHE A 262 13.66 48.33 -18.35
CA PHE A 262 13.18 48.01 -17.01
C PHE A 262 14.25 48.37 -15.99
N LYS A 263 13.93 49.18 -14.97
CA LYS A 263 14.88 49.46 -13.90
C LYS A 263 15.02 48.23 -13.00
N ALA A 264 16.24 47.97 -12.54
CA ALA A 264 16.53 46.88 -11.61
C ALA A 264 15.64 46.91 -10.36
N THR A 265 15.42 48.11 -9.80
CA THR A 265 14.60 48.35 -8.60
C THR A 265 13.10 48.13 -8.81
N ASP A 266 12.62 48.14 -10.05
CA ASP A 266 11.22 47.87 -10.39
C ASP A 266 10.96 46.36 -10.47
N LEU A 267 11.98 45.58 -10.85
CA LEU A 267 11.89 44.12 -11.02
C LEU A 267 12.27 43.33 -9.77
N PHE A 268 13.26 43.81 -9.01
CA PHE A 268 13.87 43.08 -7.89
C PHE A 268 13.89 43.92 -6.61
N ALA A 269 13.81 43.25 -5.46
CA ALA A 269 14.01 43.89 -4.16
C ALA A 269 15.52 43.96 -3.83
N ALA A 270 15.98 45.07 -3.24
CA ALA A 270 17.31 45.14 -2.67
C ALA A 270 17.40 44.21 -1.45
N GLY A 271 18.44 43.37 -1.38
CA GLY A 271 18.67 42.49 -0.23
C GLY A 271 19.08 43.28 1.02
N ASP A 272 18.57 42.88 2.18
CA ASP A 272 18.93 43.49 3.46
C ASP A 272 20.32 43.01 3.92
N GLY A 273 21.35 43.85 3.76
CA GLY A 273 22.58 43.79 4.56
C GLY A 273 23.67 42.78 4.16
N ASN A 274 24.36 43.00 3.03
CA ASN A 274 25.75 42.63 2.76
C ASN A 274 26.22 43.33 1.46
N PRO A 275 27.53 43.59 1.24
CA PRO A 275 28.02 44.51 0.18
C PRO A 275 27.99 43.92 -1.24
N VAL A 276 27.28 42.84 -1.47
CA VAL A 276 26.95 42.34 -2.82
C VAL A 276 25.42 42.35 -2.91
N PRO A 277 24.82 43.25 -3.69
CA PRO A 277 23.38 43.25 -3.89
C PRO A 277 23.04 41.99 -4.71
N HIS A 278 22.83 40.87 -4.03
CA HIS A 278 22.07 39.78 -4.62
C HIS A 278 20.71 40.38 -4.94
N PHE A 279 20.35 40.42 -6.23
CA PHE A 279 18.98 40.72 -6.62
C PHE A 279 18.08 39.81 -5.76
N GLY A 280 17.34 40.41 -4.83
CA GLY A 280 16.46 39.66 -3.95
C GLY A 280 15.40 38.93 -4.75
N THR A 281 14.58 38.14 -4.06
CA THR A 281 13.38 37.54 -4.63
C THR A 281 12.67 38.57 -5.51
N ALA A 282 12.44 38.23 -6.79
CA ALA A 282 11.75 39.13 -7.72
C ALA A 282 10.55 39.73 -7.00
N ARG A 283 10.36 41.06 -7.07
CA ARG A 283 9.15 41.68 -6.52
C ARG A 283 8.00 40.96 -7.22
N LEU A 284 7.29 40.16 -6.43
CA LEU A 284 6.63 38.92 -6.82
C LEU A 284 5.81 39.01 -8.12
N GLN A 285 5.47 37.82 -8.64
CA GLN A 285 4.26 37.49 -9.42
C GLN A 285 2.94 38.05 -8.84
N THR A 286 2.93 39.20 -8.16
CA THR A 286 1.73 39.95 -7.87
C THR A 286 1.10 40.29 -9.21
N LYS A 287 -0.22 40.04 -9.33
CA LYS A 287 -1.04 40.37 -10.52
C LYS A 287 -0.70 41.79 -10.99
N GLY A 288 0.16 41.92 -12.01
CA GLY A 288 0.63 43.22 -12.53
C GLY A 288 2.13 43.34 -12.83
N GLY A 289 2.98 42.40 -12.41
CA GLY A 289 4.42 42.41 -12.78
C GLY A 289 4.69 42.02 -14.25
N PRO A 290 5.86 42.35 -14.82
CA PRO A 290 6.19 42.08 -16.22
C PRO A 290 6.58 40.61 -16.50
N PHE A 291 6.79 39.80 -15.46
CA PHE A 291 7.16 38.39 -15.61
C PHE A 291 5.94 37.48 -15.74
N GLU A 292 5.93 36.64 -16.78
CA GLU A 292 4.96 35.59 -17.01
C GLU A 292 5.64 34.22 -17.05
N CYS A 293 5.11 33.27 -16.28
CA CYS A 293 5.68 31.94 -16.15
C CYS A 293 4.98 30.93 -17.04
N VAL A 294 5.66 30.55 -18.10
CA VAL A 294 5.14 29.62 -19.11
C VAL A 294 6.00 28.35 -19.19
N PRO A 295 5.47 27.24 -19.72
CA PRO A 295 6.28 26.07 -20.02
C PRO A 295 7.45 26.40 -20.95
N THR A 296 8.60 25.74 -20.75
CA THR A 296 9.78 25.93 -21.59
C THR A 296 9.50 25.49 -23.04
N TYR A 297 9.97 26.26 -24.03
CA TYR A 297 9.81 25.96 -25.46
C TYR A 297 10.42 24.60 -25.87
N GLU A 298 11.46 24.18 -25.16
CA GLU A 298 12.13 22.89 -25.35
C GLU A 298 11.30 21.69 -24.85
N ASN A 299 10.10 21.92 -24.28
CA ASN A 299 9.22 20.90 -23.69
C ASN A 299 9.97 19.99 -22.71
N THR A 300 10.76 20.61 -21.83
CA THR A 300 11.48 19.91 -20.77
C THR A 300 10.60 19.74 -19.54
N TYR A 301 10.85 18.67 -18.80
CA TYR A 301 10.09 18.26 -17.62
C TYR A 301 11.02 18.08 -16.42
N GLU A 302 10.45 18.29 -15.24
CA GLU A 302 11.09 18.03 -13.96
C GLU A 302 10.33 16.91 -13.26
N TRP A 303 11.03 15.91 -12.74
CA TRP A 303 10.41 14.85 -11.93
C TRP A 303 10.55 15.18 -10.46
N GLY A 304 9.55 14.85 -9.66
CA GLY A 304 9.51 15.23 -8.27
C GLY A 304 8.49 14.50 -7.41
N LEU A 305 8.44 14.93 -6.14
CA LEU A 305 7.61 14.39 -5.10
C LEU A 305 6.58 15.41 -4.58
N ALA A 306 5.38 14.90 -4.29
CA ALA A 306 4.29 15.58 -3.63
C ALA A 306 4.28 15.19 -2.13
N PRO A 307 4.89 16.00 -1.25
CA PRO A 307 5.04 15.68 0.18
C PRO A 307 3.71 15.53 0.91
N GLY A 308 2.66 16.22 0.43
CA GLY A 308 1.35 16.20 1.08
C GLY A 308 0.85 14.77 1.28
N ILE A 309 0.89 13.95 0.22
CA ILE A 309 0.37 12.57 0.23
C ILE A 309 0.98 11.69 1.35
N LEU A 310 2.21 11.96 1.79
CA LEU A 310 2.81 11.24 2.92
C LEU A 310 2.08 11.46 4.25
N LEU A 311 1.47 12.63 4.45
CA LEU A 311 0.66 12.93 5.63
C LEU A 311 -0.60 12.05 5.71
N ILE A 312 -1.08 11.50 4.59
CA ILE A 312 -2.16 10.51 4.56
C ILE A 312 -1.59 9.09 4.60
N TRP A 313 -0.53 8.82 3.86
CA TRP A 313 0.07 7.48 3.78
C TRP A 313 0.57 6.97 5.12
N ILE A 314 1.31 7.79 5.89
CA ILE A 314 1.91 7.38 7.16
C ILE A 314 0.85 6.96 8.18
N PRO A 315 -0.19 7.78 8.49
CA PRO A 315 -1.25 7.34 9.41
C PRO A 315 -2.00 6.10 8.93
N LEU A 316 -2.33 6.00 7.63
CA LEU A 316 -3.02 4.83 7.10
C LEU A 316 -2.19 3.56 7.28
N MET A 317 -0.89 3.62 6.99
CA MET A 317 0.02 2.50 7.20
C MET A 317 0.20 2.14 8.68
N LEU A 318 0.25 3.13 9.58
CA LEU A 318 0.31 2.89 11.02
C LEU A 318 -0.95 2.21 11.54
N ILE A 319 -2.13 2.71 11.15
CA ILE A 319 -3.43 2.12 11.50
C ILE A 319 -3.49 0.68 10.97
N TRP A 320 -3.15 0.49 9.70
CA TRP A 320 -3.14 -0.82 9.07
C TRP A 320 -2.20 -1.80 9.79
N THR A 321 -0.97 -1.37 10.08
CA THR A 321 0.02 -2.21 10.78
C THR A 321 -0.45 -2.58 12.18
N ALA A 322 -1.03 -1.62 12.92
CA ALA A 322 -1.54 -1.85 14.26
C ALA A 322 -2.69 -2.87 14.25
N GLY A 323 -3.67 -2.73 13.35
CA GLY A 323 -4.77 -3.69 13.30
C GLY A 323 -4.34 -5.07 12.79
N MET A 324 -3.40 -5.16 11.84
CA MET A 324 -2.81 -6.44 11.42
C MET A 324 -2.08 -7.12 12.58
N TYR A 325 -1.32 -6.36 13.37
CA TYR A 325 -0.67 -6.87 14.57
C TYR A 325 -1.67 -7.35 15.62
N LEU A 326 -2.75 -6.62 15.87
CA LEU A 326 -3.80 -7.00 16.82
C LEU A 326 -4.48 -8.31 16.42
N VAL A 327 -4.88 -8.45 15.15
CA VAL A 327 -5.50 -9.67 14.61
C VAL A 327 -4.51 -10.85 14.66
N TRP A 328 -3.27 -10.62 14.28
CA TRP A 328 -2.20 -11.59 14.36
C TRP A 328 -1.99 -12.06 15.82
N PHE A 329 -1.94 -11.12 16.77
CA PHE A 329 -1.68 -11.37 18.20
C PHE A 329 -2.79 -12.18 18.83
N ASP A 330 -4.03 -11.75 18.57
CA ASP A 330 -5.22 -12.45 19.04
C ASP A 330 -5.28 -13.90 18.50
N THR A 331 -4.96 -14.09 17.22
CA THR A 331 -4.90 -15.43 16.62
C THR A 331 -3.88 -16.32 17.34
N HIS A 332 -2.65 -15.84 17.53
CA HIS A 332 -1.57 -16.65 18.08
C HIS A 332 -1.73 -16.95 19.56
N ARG A 333 -2.29 -16.01 20.32
CA ARG A 333 -2.55 -16.20 21.76
C ARG A 333 -3.74 -17.13 21.99
N HIS A 334 -4.81 -16.97 21.21
CA HIS A 334 -6.08 -17.56 21.58
C HIS A 334 -6.54 -18.74 20.70
N SER A 335 -6.08 -18.88 19.45
CA SER A 335 -6.47 -20.00 18.59
C SER A 335 -5.89 -21.33 19.11
N LYS A 336 -6.74 -22.34 19.25
CA LYS A 336 -6.31 -23.67 19.70
C LYS A 336 -5.74 -24.49 18.54
N LEU A 337 -6.41 -24.48 17.38
CA LEU A 337 -6.00 -25.18 16.17
C LEU A 337 -4.68 -24.62 15.63
N TRP A 338 -4.55 -23.28 15.59
CA TRP A 338 -3.32 -22.63 15.13
C TRP A 338 -2.10 -23.00 15.99
N ARG A 339 -2.26 -23.05 17.31
CA ARG A 339 -1.19 -23.43 18.26
C ARG A 339 -0.80 -24.91 18.18
N ARG A 340 -1.74 -25.77 17.78
CA ARG A 340 -1.53 -27.21 17.55
C ARG A 340 -1.01 -27.52 16.14
N GLY A 341 -0.61 -26.50 15.39
CA GLY A 341 0.01 -26.67 14.07
C GLY A 341 -0.97 -26.87 12.91
N ARG A 342 -2.29 -26.86 13.17
CA ARG A 342 -3.28 -26.86 12.09
C ARG A 342 -3.24 -25.52 11.38
N ARG A 343 -3.24 -25.56 10.05
CA ARG A 343 -3.23 -24.39 9.17
C ARG A 343 -4.36 -24.54 8.16
N LEU A 344 -4.94 -23.41 7.79
CA LEU A 344 -5.85 -23.33 6.65
C LEU A 344 -4.97 -23.34 5.39
N GLY A 345 -4.95 -24.48 4.70
CA GLY A 345 -4.28 -24.62 3.41
C GLY A 345 -5.28 -25.17 2.40
N MET A 346 -5.04 -24.98 1.10
CA MET A 346 -5.96 -25.32 0.02
C MET A 346 -6.60 -26.71 0.19
N TRP A 347 -5.79 -27.78 0.23
CA TRP A 347 -6.30 -29.15 0.37
C TRP A 347 -7.05 -29.40 1.69
N ARG A 348 -6.63 -28.74 2.77
CA ARG A 348 -7.33 -28.89 4.05
C ARG A 348 -8.69 -28.19 4.01
N ALA A 349 -8.75 -27.01 3.41
CA ALA A 349 -10.00 -26.29 3.19
C ALA A 349 -10.93 -27.09 2.28
N VAL A 350 -10.42 -27.73 1.21
CA VAL A 350 -11.23 -28.61 0.34
C VAL A 350 -11.83 -29.76 1.15
N LEU A 351 -11.03 -30.44 1.96
CA LEU A 351 -11.51 -31.55 2.79
C LEU A 351 -12.54 -31.09 3.83
N ASP A 352 -12.26 -30.00 4.56
CA ASP A 352 -13.17 -29.45 5.57
C ASP A 352 -14.48 -28.97 4.94
N LEU A 353 -14.42 -28.38 3.75
CA LEU A 353 -15.59 -27.89 3.02
C LEU A 353 -16.42 -29.04 2.46
N ALA A 354 -15.79 -30.02 1.80
CA ALA A 354 -16.47 -31.18 1.23
C ALA A 354 -17.20 -31.99 2.30
N GLU A 355 -16.59 -32.14 3.49
CA GLU A 355 -17.23 -32.81 4.62
C GLU A 355 -18.46 -32.04 5.11
N ALA A 356 -18.36 -30.72 5.31
CA ALA A 356 -19.48 -29.90 5.74
C ALA A 356 -20.64 -29.88 4.73
N ILE A 357 -20.33 -29.80 3.44
CA ILE A 357 -21.35 -29.85 2.37
C ILE A 357 -22.05 -31.21 2.38
N ARG A 358 -21.31 -32.32 2.53
CA ARG A 358 -21.91 -33.67 2.61
C ARG A 358 -22.73 -33.87 3.87
N GLU A 359 -22.37 -33.23 4.99
CA GLU A 359 -23.18 -33.25 6.22
C GLU A 359 -24.54 -32.55 6.02
N ASP A 360 -24.57 -31.47 5.23
CA ASP A 360 -25.75 -30.65 5.02
C ASP A 360 -26.65 -31.13 3.87
N LEU A 361 -26.07 -31.53 2.73
CA LEU A 361 -26.81 -31.91 1.51
C LEU A 361 -26.91 -33.42 1.30
N GLY A 362 -26.13 -34.22 2.03
CA GLY A 362 -26.08 -35.68 1.89
C GLY A 362 -24.89 -36.17 1.04
N PRO A 363 -24.72 -37.50 0.94
CA PRO A 363 -23.55 -38.12 0.30
C PRO A 363 -23.58 -38.13 -1.24
N ASP A 364 -24.77 -38.10 -1.84
CA ASP A 364 -24.98 -38.38 -3.28
C ASP A 364 -25.09 -37.09 -4.10
N LEU A 365 -24.01 -36.32 -4.18
CA LEU A 365 -23.99 -34.99 -4.81
C LEU A 365 -23.43 -34.95 -6.23
N ALA A 366 -22.97 -36.09 -6.77
CA ALA A 366 -22.23 -36.12 -8.03
C ALA A 366 -23.03 -35.70 -9.28
N GLY A 367 -24.37 -35.77 -9.22
CA GLY A 367 -25.24 -35.45 -10.35
C GLY A 367 -25.71 -33.99 -10.43
N TYR A 368 -25.45 -33.17 -9.41
CA TYR A 368 -25.96 -31.81 -9.33
C TYR A 368 -25.08 -30.81 -10.09
N SER A 369 -25.71 -29.80 -10.70
CA SER A 369 -24.98 -28.68 -11.29
C SER A 369 -24.44 -27.72 -10.21
N ASN A 370 -23.51 -26.83 -10.60
CA ASN A 370 -23.01 -25.80 -9.70
C ASN A 370 -24.13 -24.87 -9.22
N GLU A 371 -25.07 -24.51 -10.10
CA GLU A 371 -26.19 -23.63 -9.78
C GLU A 371 -27.16 -24.30 -8.79
N GLU A 372 -27.42 -25.60 -8.95
CA GLU A 372 -28.27 -26.37 -8.03
C GLU A 372 -27.63 -26.49 -6.66
N LEU A 373 -26.32 -26.75 -6.59
CA LEU A 373 -25.56 -26.83 -5.35
C LEU A 373 -25.52 -25.46 -4.63
N ASP A 374 -25.21 -24.38 -5.35
CA ASP A 374 -25.17 -23.04 -4.76
C ASP A 374 -26.55 -22.65 -4.21
N LYS A 375 -27.62 -22.93 -4.95
CA LYS A 375 -28.99 -22.70 -4.51
C LYS A 375 -29.34 -23.52 -3.27
N ALA A 376 -29.01 -24.81 -3.25
CA ALA A 376 -29.29 -25.69 -2.11
C ALA A 376 -28.55 -25.24 -0.84
N ILE A 377 -27.30 -24.78 -0.97
CA ILE A 377 -26.53 -24.28 0.18
C ILE A 377 -27.08 -22.93 0.66
N ASP A 378 -27.43 -22.03 -0.25
CA ASP A 378 -28.02 -20.73 0.09
C ASP A 378 -29.40 -20.88 0.75
N GLU A 379 -30.24 -21.82 0.27
CA GLU A 379 -31.55 -22.15 0.87
C GLU A 379 -31.40 -22.74 2.28
N LYS A 380 -30.40 -23.59 2.49
CA LYS A 380 -30.06 -24.13 3.82
C LYS A 380 -29.63 -23.03 4.80
N GLY A 381 -28.99 -21.96 4.31
CA GLY A 381 -28.50 -20.85 5.14
C GLY A 381 -27.51 -21.27 6.23
N SER A 382 -26.85 -22.42 6.04
CA SER A 382 -26.05 -23.04 7.09
C SER A 382 -24.75 -22.26 7.34
N SER A 383 -24.44 -22.12 8.63
CA SER A 383 -23.21 -21.50 9.09
C SER A 383 -22.38 -22.56 9.80
N TRP A 384 -21.10 -22.63 9.47
CA TRP A 384 -20.23 -23.68 9.97
C TRP A 384 -19.20 -23.15 10.95
N MET A 385 -18.88 -23.98 11.92
CA MET A 385 -17.77 -23.78 12.84
C MET A 385 -16.99 -25.07 13.01
N TYR A 386 -15.74 -24.93 13.44
CA TYR A 386 -14.92 -26.08 13.77
C TYR A 386 -15.45 -26.78 15.01
N TYR A 387 -15.45 -28.12 14.95
CA TYR A 387 -15.77 -28.98 16.07
C TYR A 387 -14.72 -30.09 16.22
N ALA A 388 -14.65 -30.68 17.41
CA ALA A 388 -13.80 -31.82 17.70
C ALA A 388 -14.68 -32.96 18.23
N SER A 389 -14.70 -34.09 17.51
CA SER A 389 -15.44 -35.29 17.90
C SER A 389 -14.66 -36.10 18.95
N GLY A 390 -15.37 -36.76 19.86
CA GLY A 390 -14.81 -37.61 20.92
C GLY A 390 -14.80 -37.00 22.33
N LEU A 391 -14.87 -35.66 22.44
CA LEU A 391 -14.76 -34.96 23.73
C LEU A 391 -15.97 -35.20 24.66
N GLY A 392 -17.18 -35.28 24.11
CA GLY A 392 -18.42 -35.49 24.87
C GLY A 392 -18.61 -36.90 25.42
N THR A 393 -17.84 -37.87 24.92
CA THR A 393 -17.93 -39.29 25.30
C THR A 393 -16.76 -39.76 26.18
N GLY A 394 -15.91 -38.84 26.66
CA GLY A 394 -14.70 -39.17 27.42
C GLY A 394 -13.60 -39.89 26.61
N ARG A 395 -13.68 -39.85 25.27
CA ARG A 395 -12.73 -40.49 24.36
C ARG A 395 -11.69 -39.47 23.87
N PRO A 396 -10.47 -39.91 23.48
CA PRO A 396 -9.53 -39.04 22.79
C PRO A 396 -10.18 -38.46 21.52
N VAL A 397 -9.77 -37.25 21.14
CA VAL A 397 -10.32 -36.55 19.98
C VAL A 397 -10.05 -37.39 18.73
N SER A 398 -11.11 -37.86 18.07
CA SER A 398 -11.01 -38.72 16.88
C SER A 398 -11.07 -37.94 15.58
N HIS A 399 -11.80 -36.83 15.55
CA HIS A 399 -12.05 -36.08 14.32
C HIS A 399 -12.15 -34.58 14.57
N ILE A 400 -11.68 -33.76 13.60
CA ILE A 400 -11.83 -32.30 13.63
C ILE A 400 -12.20 -31.83 12.22
N GLY A 401 -13.43 -31.34 12.06
CA GLY A 401 -13.96 -30.81 10.81
C GLY A 401 -14.82 -29.56 11.04
N LEU A 402 -15.46 -29.09 9.98
CA LEU A 402 -16.50 -28.07 10.02
C LEU A 402 -17.86 -28.74 10.11
N SER A 403 -18.79 -28.17 10.88
CA SER A 403 -20.17 -28.67 10.98
C SER A 403 -21.16 -27.52 11.16
N SER A 404 -22.37 -27.69 10.60
CA SER A 404 -23.53 -26.81 10.79
C SER A 404 -24.32 -27.13 12.06
N ARG A 405 -24.18 -28.35 12.60
CA ARG A 405 -24.95 -28.86 13.74
C ARG A 405 -24.38 -28.45 15.09
N GLN A 406 -23.16 -27.95 15.10
CA GLN A 406 -22.45 -27.56 16.32
C GLN A 406 -22.72 -26.09 16.68
N SER A 407 -23.03 -25.86 17.96
CA SER A 407 -23.19 -24.54 18.54
C SER A 407 -22.40 -24.43 19.84
N GLY A 408 -21.64 -23.35 20.03
CA GLY A 408 -20.92 -23.08 21.27
C GLY A 408 -19.44 -22.74 21.06
N LYS A 409 -18.61 -22.85 22.11
CA LYS A 409 -17.17 -22.62 22.02
C LYS A 409 -16.47 -23.91 21.60
N PHE A 410 -15.58 -23.87 20.61
CA PHE A 410 -14.73 -25.00 20.25
C PHE A 410 -13.92 -25.52 21.47
N GLY A 411 -14.27 -26.73 21.88
CA GLY A 411 -13.60 -27.49 22.92
C GLY A 411 -12.52 -28.39 22.32
N LEU A 412 -11.27 -28.16 22.72
CA LEU A 412 -10.17 -29.09 22.48
C LEU A 412 -9.50 -29.28 23.83
N SER A 413 -9.44 -30.53 24.32
CA SER A 413 -8.73 -30.91 25.55
C SER A 413 -7.23 -30.67 25.38
N ASP A 414 -6.54 -30.37 26.47
CA ASP A 414 -5.08 -30.27 26.46
C ASP A 414 -4.39 -31.61 26.13
N ASP A 415 -5.11 -32.72 26.32
CA ASP A 415 -4.66 -34.09 26.03
C ASP A 415 -4.96 -34.53 24.59
N ALA A 416 -5.63 -33.68 23.79
CA ALA A 416 -5.89 -33.92 22.36
C ALA A 416 -4.61 -33.99 21.48
N GLY A 417 -3.42 -34.03 22.09
CA GLY A 417 -2.17 -34.42 21.43
C GLY A 417 -2.11 -35.91 21.10
N GLN A 418 -2.97 -36.75 21.69
CA GLN A 418 -3.17 -38.15 21.30
C GLN A 418 -4.25 -38.23 20.21
N LEU A 419 -3.97 -37.66 19.04
CA LEU A 419 -4.78 -37.91 17.84
C LEU A 419 -4.18 -39.12 17.14
N TYR A 420 -4.89 -40.24 17.18
CA TYR A 420 -4.49 -41.52 16.58
C TYR A 420 -3.16 -42.08 17.13
N GLY A 421 -3.18 -42.44 18.42
CA GLY A 421 -2.24 -43.39 19.01
C GLY A 421 -2.88 -44.76 19.07
#